data_AF-A0A358QS84-F1
#
_entry.id   AF-A0A358QS84-F1
#
_cell.length_a   1.000
_cell.length_b   1.000
_cell.length_c   1.000
_cell.angle_alpha   90.00
_cell.angle_beta   90.00
_cell.angle_gamma   90.00
#
_symmetry.space_group_name_H-M   'P 1'
#
loop_
_entity.id
_entity.type
_entity.pdbx_description
1 polymer ?
#
loop_
_entity_poly.entity_id
_entity_poly.type
_entity_poly.pdbx_seq_one_letter_code
_entity_poly.pdbx_strand_id
1 'polypeptide(L)'
;MYGVSIVLDILRNTQKRFLDMEFEPHKSVRQLHLAMKHAIGVIMPCVVNEYVGNSFIVIWITFGTKTKDWLVQRYEELPPILMASVEKGYSGGYIPLDNTVYIVIKEDTSEFLVTMGLADNIYEIIKLRFAEPILKDWDNKEKALFEEVGYQTWEIMPFPENPKPCLQISAFSRLTYEGEMSPLSYQDIVSQVNASSLLTCVPKNVFEVLNRSAKLCIWGYQDWEFFTMSEHYSTMSIETSMKTLYVKMFKTPLIIVLENPKTKKQIIKEKIDVNTYGDISVLAKWLGWETKEYWYVESVNGKPFLKLKDRSKNDILHLLAKYNILSPGEVNDLNYPFLRRNDLSHPDGTDIQLAFDSLQLFAEIITLTNRLWMRFLYPDRMIWENIWYKKPHWTQLSHTI
;
A
#
# COMPACT_ATOMS: atom_id res chain seq x y z
N MET A 1 21.59 18.72 36.26
CA MET A 1 21.89 19.49 35.02
C MET A 1 21.87 18.53 33.83
N TYR A 2 20.71 17.95 33.51
CA TYR A 2 20.60 16.79 32.59
C TYR A 2 19.57 16.95 31.46
N GLY A 3 18.69 17.97 31.52
CA GLY A 3 17.48 18.03 30.68
C GLY A 3 17.73 17.98 29.17
N VAL A 4 18.64 18.79 28.62
CA VAL A 4 18.79 18.89 27.16
C VAL A 4 19.47 17.69 26.53
N SER A 5 20.48 17.09 27.17
CA SER A 5 21.14 15.90 26.63
C SER A 5 20.15 14.75 26.50
N ILE A 6 19.30 14.56 27.52
CA ILE A 6 18.25 13.54 27.54
C ILE A 6 17.24 13.80 26.42
N VAL A 7 16.78 15.04 26.27
CA VAL A 7 15.83 15.40 25.18
C VAL A 7 16.43 15.14 23.81
N LEU A 8 17.70 15.52 23.57
CA LEU A 8 18.37 15.22 22.31
C LEU A 8 18.48 13.72 22.04
N ASP A 9 18.80 12.91 23.05
CA ASP A 9 18.90 11.47 22.90
C ASP A 9 17.53 10.84 22.62
N ILE A 10 16.47 11.32 23.26
CA ILE A 10 15.09 10.92 22.96
C ILE A 10 14.75 11.26 21.51
N LEU A 11 15.03 12.48 21.07
CA LEU A 11 14.72 12.94 19.72
C LEU A 11 15.45 12.13 18.66
N ARG A 12 16.74 11.88 18.87
CA ARG A 12 17.55 11.02 17.99
C ARG A 12 17.03 9.60 17.98
N ASN A 13 16.70 9.03 19.14
CA ASN A 13 16.17 7.68 19.24
C ASN A 13 14.78 7.56 18.63
N THR A 14 13.92 8.57 18.79
CA THR A 14 12.59 8.65 18.20
C THR A 14 12.71 8.76 16.68
N GLN A 15 13.53 9.69 16.16
CA GLN A 15 13.83 9.80 14.73
C GLN A 15 14.32 8.46 14.18
N LYS A 16 15.31 7.85 14.84
CA LYS A 16 15.87 6.55 14.44
C LYS A 16 14.79 5.46 14.45
N ARG A 17 14.03 5.30 15.53
CA ARG A 17 12.94 4.33 15.64
C ARG A 17 11.90 4.50 14.54
N PHE A 18 11.51 5.74 14.25
CA PHE A 18 10.56 6.01 13.19
C PHE A 18 11.11 5.66 11.81
N LEU A 19 12.38 5.97 11.52
CA LEU A 19 13.03 5.63 10.26
C LEU A 19 13.20 4.12 10.10
N ASP A 20 13.59 3.45 11.19
CA ASP A 20 13.84 2.01 11.27
C ASP A 20 12.57 1.17 11.43
N MET A 21 11.40 1.80 11.67
CA MET A 21 10.15 1.09 11.92
C MET A 21 9.80 0.18 10.73
N GLU A 22 9.68 -1.12 11.02
CA GLU A 22 9.18 -2.11 10.07
C GLU A 22 7.65 -1.98 9.93
N PHE A 23 7.13 -2.33 8.76
CA PHE A 23 5.73 -2.09 8.43
C PHE A 23 4.80 -3.12 9.08
N GLU A 24 3.76 -2.65 9.77
CA GLU A 24 2.60 -3.48 10.08
C GLU A 24 1.66 -3.61 8.87
N PRO A 25 0.97 -4.75 8.69
CA PRO A 25 0.29 -5.16 7.46
C PRO A 25 -1.05 -4.45 7.15
N HIS A 26 -1.41 -3.34 7.81
CA HIS A 26 -2.67 -2.64 7.57
C HIS A 26 -2.50 -1.33 6.78
N LYS A 27 -3.26 -1.20 5.68
CA LYS A 27 -3.15 -0.14 4.66
C LYS A 27 -3.22 1.30 5.20
N SER A 28 -4.17 1.59 6.10
CA SER A 28 -4.34 2.93 6.70
C SER A 28 -3.18 3.31 7.62
N VAL A 29 -2.74 2.35 8.42
CA VAL A 29 -1.58 2.47 9.32
C VAL A 29 -0.30 2.67 8.51
N ARG A 30 -0.18 1.99 7.36
CA ARG A 30 1.01 2.01 6.52
C ARG A 30 1.25 3.32 5.75
N GLN A 31 0.25 3.85 5.05
CA GLN A 31 0.41 5.14 4.37
C GLN A 31 0.66 6.26 5.39
N LEU A 32 0.03 6.19 6.56
CA LEU A 32 0.32 7.09 7.67
C LEU A 32 1.76 6.96 8.15
N HIS A 33 2.30 5.74 8.32
CA HIS A 33 3.70 5.54 8.69
C HIS A 33 4.69 6.10 7.67
N LEU A 34 4.39 6.00 6.37
CA LEU A 34 5.22 6.59 5.32
C LEU A 34 5.18 8.11 5.35
N ALA A 35 3.99 8.68 5.56
CA ALA A 35 3.83 10.10 5.76
C ALA A 35 4.55 10.58 7.04
N MET A 36 4.57 9.78 8.10
CA MET A 36 5.35 10.02 9.32
C MET A 36 6.86 10.04 9.04
N LYS A 37 7.39 9.02 8.35
CA LYS A 37 8.81 8.98 7.93
C LYS A 37 9.18 10.21 7.09
N HIS A 38 8.31 10.60 6.15
CA HIS A 38 8.52 11.79 5.34
C HIS A 38 8.50 13.06 6.19
N ALA A 39 7.47 13.25 7.02
CA ALA A 39 7.35 14.38 7.93
C ALA A 39 8.61 14.54 8.78
N ILE A 40 9.08 13.45 9.39
CA ILE A 40 10.31 13.42 10.19
C ILE A 40 11.52 13.82 9.37
N GLY A 41 11.71 13.25 8.17
CA GLY A 41 12.82 13.62 7.30
C GLY A 41 12.78 15.06 6.79
N VAL A 42 11.60 15.70 6.79
CA VAL A 42 11.43 17.10 6.41
C VAL A 42 11.70 18.05 7.58
N ILE A 43 11.19 17.73 8.76
CA ILE A 43 11.23 18.63 9.94
C ILE A 43 12.40 18.36 10.88
N MET A 44 13.12 17.24 10.72
CA MET A 44 14.29 16.87 11.53
C MET A 44 15.55 16.69 10.67
N PRO A 45 16.75 17.00 11.20
CA PRO A 45 16.96 17.58 12.54
C PRO A 45 16.50 19.04 12.63
N CYS A 46 16.24 19.50 13.86
CA CYS A 46 15.77 20.85 14.16
C CYS A 46 16.47 21.45 15.40
N VAL A 47 16.17 22.73 15.68
CA VAL A 47 16.67 23.42 16.86
C VAL A 47 15.85 23.02 18.09
N VAL A 48 16.55 22.62 19.15
CA VAL A 48 16.03 22.45 20.50
C VAL A 48 16.41 23.68 21.31
N ASN A 49 15.42 24.35 21.86
CA ASN A 49 15.62 25.54 22.67
C ASN A 49 15.51 25.17 24.15
N GLU A 50 16.33 25.80 24.99
CA GLU A 50 16.36 25.61 26.44
C GLU A 50 16.30 26.96 27.16
N TYR A 51 15.50 27.02 28.22
CA TYR A 51 15.53 28.07 29.23
C TYR A 51 15.70 27.42 30.61
N VAL A 52 16.62 27.96 31.42
CA VAL A 52 16.89 27.48 32.78
C VAL A 52 16.44 28.54 33.77
N GLY A 53 15.34 28.27 34.48
CA GLY A 53 14.86 29.09 35.59
C GLY A 53 15.42 28.59 36.94
N ASN A 54 15.04 29.28 38.02
CA ASN A 54 15.53 28.98 39.37
C ASN A 54 15.08 27.61 39.91
N SER A 55 13.92 27.11 39.49
CA SER A 55 13.32 25.86 40.00
C SER A 55 12.74 24.96 38.90
N PHE A 56 12.96 25.32 37.64
CA PHE A 56 12.47 24.57 36.49
C PHE A 56 13.33 24.82 35.24
N ILE A 57 13.25 23.90 34.29
CA ILE A 57 13.83 24.02 32.95
C ILE A 57 12.68 23.93 31.95
N VAL A 58 12.65 24.82 30.96
CA VAL A 58 11.74 24.71 29.82
C VAL A 58 12.54 24.31 28.60
N ILE A 59 12.13 23.24 27.96
CA ILE A 59 12.70 22.81 26.68
C ILE A 59 11.60 22.91 25.64
N TRP A 60 11.88 23.49 24.48
CA TRP A 60 10.92 23.56 23.39
C TRP A 60 11.54 23.38 22.01
N ILE A 61 10.72 22.89 21.09
CA ILE A 61 11.09 22.56 19.72
C ILE A 61 10.07 23.22 18.80
N THR A 62 10.55 24.04 17.89
CA THR A 62 9.72 24.67 16.86
C THR A 62 9.92 23.89 15.56
N PHE A 63 8.92 23.12 15.14
CA PHE A 63 9.01 22.32 13.92
C PHE A 63 9.01 23.18 12.66
N GLY A 64 9.74 22.73 11.63
CA GLY A 64 9.86 23.44 10.33
C GLY A 64 11.06 24.38 10.21
N THR A 65 11.83 24.58 11.28
CA THR A 65 13.06 25.41 11.29
C THR A 65 14.27 24.76 10.61
N LYS A 66 14.18 23.46 10.29
CA LYS A 66 15.15 22.58 9.60
C LYS A 66 16.63 23.01 9.68
N THR A 67 17.40 22.25 10.45
CA THR A 67 18.86 22.39 10.55
C THR A 67 19.57 21.22 9.88
N LYS A 68 20.90 21.32 9.70
CA LYS A 68 21.71 20.18 9.22
C LYS A 68 21.95 19.15 10.33
N ASP A 69 22.04 19.62 11.57
CA ASP A 69 22.30 18.82 12.77
C ASP A 69 21.35 19.21 13.89
N TRP A 70 21.20 18.35 14.90
CA TRP A 70 20.49 18.71 16.12
C TRP A 70 21.25 19.81 16.86
N LEU A 71 20.66 21.00 16.96
CA LEU A 71 21.28 22.16 17.61
C LEU A 71 20.56 22.49 18.91
N VAL A 72 21.31 22.89 19.93
CA VAL A 72 20.77 23.40 21.18
C VAL A 72 20.99 24.90 21.23
N GLN A 73 19.94 25.66 21.49
CA GLN A 73 20.01 27.08 21.75
C GLN A 73 19.51 27.38 23.16
N ARG A 74 20.34 28.01 23.98
CA ARG A 74 19.95 28.45 25.32
C ARG A 74 19.49 29.91 25.25
N TYR A 75 18.34 30.19 25.85
CA TYR A 75 17.74 31.50 25.95
C TYR A 75 17.94 32.06 27.35
N GLU A 76 18.23 33.36 27.42
CA GLU A 76 18.34 34.11 28.68
C GLU A 76 16.96 34.44 29.26
N GLU A 77 15.96 34.62 28.39
CA GLU A 77 14.58 34.91 28.77
C GLU A 77 13.61 33.94 28.11
N LEU A 78 12.60 33.51 28.85
CA LEU A 78 11.57 32.62 28.34
C LEU A 78 10.58 33.42 27.47
N PRO A 79 10.26 32.97 26.24
CA PRO A 79 9.27 33.64 25.41
C PRO A 79 7.94 33.86 26.15
N PRO A 80 7.29 35.04 26.03
CA PRO A 80 6.09 35.37 26.81
C PRO A 80 4.97 34.33 26.72
N ILE A 81 4.80 33.71 25.54
CA ILE A 81 3.80 32.67 25.32
C ILE A 81 4.07 31.40 26.12
N LEU A 82 5.35 31.04 26.32
CA LEU A 82 5.77 29.91 27.15
C LEU A 82 5.71 30.28 28.63
N MET A 83 6.06 31.52 28.99
CA MET A 83 5.92 32.02 30.37
C MET A 83 4.49 31.89 30.87
N ALA A 84 3.51 32.36 30.08
CA ALA A 84 2.10 32.24 30.42
C ALA A 84 1.64 30.79 30.62
N SER A 85 2.25 29.83 29.90
CA SER A 85 1.97 28.41 30.08
C SER A 85 2.56 27.83 31.37
N VAL A 86 3.79 28.24 31.72
CA VAL A 86 4.45 27.85 32.98
C VAL A 86 3.67 28.39 34.18
N GLU A 87 3.25 29.66 34.13
CA GLU A 87 2.48 30.31 35.20
C GLU A 87 1.12 29.64 35.44
N LYS A 88 0.51 29.06 34.39
CA LYS A 88 -0.72 28.27 34.48
C LYS A 88 -0.51 26.84 35.01
N GLY A 89 0.73 26.44 35.27
CA GLY A 89 1.08 25.15 35.85
C GLY A 89 1.12 23.98 34.85
N TYR A 90 1.15 24.25 33.54
CA TYR A 90 1.27 23.19 32.54
C TYR A 90 2.68 22.57 32.57
N SER A 91 2.75 21.23 32.62
CA SER A 91 4.02 20.48 32.56
C SER A 91 4.57 20.33 31.13
N GLY A 92 3.79 20.70 30.12
CA GLY A 92 4.17 20.67 28.72
C GLY A 92 2.96 20.94 27.84
N GLY A 93 3.19 21.08 26.54
CA GLY A 93 2.10 21.33 25.62
C GLY A 93 2.55 21.66 24.20
N TYR A 94 1.55 22.00 23.40
CA TYR A 94 1.69 22.38 22.01
C TYR A 94 1.16 23.79 21.81
N ILE A 95 1.94 24.61 21.11
CA ILE A 95 1.57 25.94 20.67
C ILE A 95 1.28 25.86 19.16
N PRO A 96 0.01 25.93 18.74
CA PRO A 96 -0.36 25.77 17.34
C PRO A 96 0.15 26.88 16.42
N LEU A 97 0.40 28.08 16.96
CA LEU A 97 0.71 29.26 16.16
C LEU A 97 2.02 29.10 15.38
N ASP A 98 3.01 28.46 15.97
CA ASP A 98 4.37 28.32 15.43
C ASP A 98 4.83 26.85 15.39
N ASN A 99 3.92 25.90 15.64
CA ASN A 99 4.22 24.47 15.76
C ASN A 99 5.27 24.16 16.84
N THR A 100 5.21 24.87 17.97
CA THR A 100 6.13 24.65 19.10
C THR A 100 5.62 23.60 20.07
N VAL A 101 6.45 22.61 20.38
CA VAL A 101 6.25 21.66 21.49
C VAL A 101 7.14 22.08 22.63
N TYR A 102 6.61 22.14 23.84
CA TYR A 102 7.41 22.45 25.02
C TYR A 102 7.13 21.48 26.17
N ILE A 103 8.11 21.36 27.04
CA ILE A 103 8.02 20.63 28.30
C ILE A 103 8.66 21.45 29.41
N VAL A 104 8.04 21.42 30.59
CA VAL A 104 8.49 22.07 31.80
C VAL A 104 8.95 20.99 32.78
N ILE A 105 10.24 20.99 33.07
CA ILE A 105 10.90 20.02 33.93
C ILE A 105 11.14 20.70 35.28
N LYS A 106 10.48 20.21 36.34
CA LYS A 106 10.73 20.67 37.71
C LYS A 106 11.82 19.81 38.35
N GLU A 107 12.47 20.32 39.39
CA GLU A 107 13.58 19.63 40.07
C GLU A 107 13.24 18.22 40.57
N ASP A 108 11.99 17.96 40.90
CA ASP A 108 11.46 16.69 41.40
C ASP A 108 10.86 15.77 40.32
N THR A 109 10.86 16.21 39.05
CA THR A 109 10.26 15.43 37.96
C THR A 109 11.17 14.27 37.56
N SER A 110 10.65 13.04 37.53
CA SER A 110 11.44 11.89 37.11
C SER A 110 11.79 11.96 35.63
N GLU A 111 13.04 11.63 35.29
CA GLU A 111 13.56 11.60 33.92
C GLU A 111 12.73 10.71 32.99
N PHE A 112 12.24 9.58 33.50
CA PHE A 112 11.40 8.66 32.75
C PHE A 112 10.07 9.29 32.32
N LEU A 113 9.40 10.04 33.21
CA LEU A 113 8.13 10.70 32.90
C LEU A 113 8.30 11.86 31.91
N VAL A 114 9.39 12.62 32.03
CA VAL A 114 9.79 13.64 31.04
C VAL A 114 9.99 12.99 29.68
N THR A 115 10.65 11.83 29.66
CA THR A 115 10.98 11.11 28.44
C THR A 115 9.74 10.64 27.68
N MET A 116 8.83 9.92 28.35
CA MET A 116 7.64 9.40 27.68
C MET A 116 6.70 10.53 27.24
N GLY A 117 6.43 11.49 28.12
CA GLY A 117 5.50 12.59 27.81
C GLY A 117 5.98 13.44 26.64
N LEU A 118 7.29 13.66 26.50
CA LEU A 118 7.83 14.37 25.35
C LEU A 118 7.74 13.54 24.06
N ALA A 119 8.06 12.25 24.12
CA ALA A 119 7.98 11.35 22.96
C ALA A 119 6.55 11.25 22.41
N ASP A 120 5.54 11.11 23.29
CA ASP A 120 4.13 11.01 22.90
C ASP A 120 3.61 12.30 22.27
N ASN A 121 3.92 13.45 22.88
CA ASN A 121 3.53 14.76 22.34
C ASN A 121 4.16 15.00 20.95
N ILE A 122 5.43 14.65 20.79
CA ILE A 122 6.12 14.76 19.50
C ILE A 122 5.48 13.82 18.47
N TYR A 123 5.23 12.56 18.84
CA TYR A 123 4.58 11.59 17.95
C TYR A 123 3.24 12.13 17.42
N GLU A 124 2.35 12.55 18.32
CA GLU A 124 1.00 13.00 17.94
C GLU A 124 1.03 14.27 17.09
N ILE A 125 1.97 15.18 17.33
CA ILE A 125 2.09 16.42 16.55
C ILE A 125 2.63 16.13 15.16
N ILE A 126 3.66 15.30 15.04
CA ILE A 126 4.18 14.86 13.75
C ILE A 126 3.06 14.18 12.95
N LYS A 127 2.28 13.32 13.60
CA LYS A 127 1.14 12.62 13.00
C LYS A 127 0.07 13.59 12.50
N LEU A 128 -0.53 14.37 13.39
CA LEU A 128 -1.70 15.18 13.09
C LEU A 128 -1.39 16.42 12.24
N ARG A 129 -0.20 17.03 12.41
CA ARG A 129 0.14 18.32 11.78
C ARG A 129 0.99 18.21 10.54
N PHE A 130 1.73 17.13 10.39
CA PHE A 130 2.62 16.95 9.25
C PHE A 130 2.21 15.73 8.43
N ALA A 131 2.14 14.54 9.03
CA ALA A 131 1.88 13.30 8.30
C ALA A 131 0.47 13.21 7.71
N GLU A 132 -0.58 13.51 8.47
CA GLU A 132 -1.96 13.46 7.95
C GLU A 132 -2.21 14.44 6.80
N PRO A 133 -1.76 15.71 6.85
CA PRO A 133 -1.83 16.60 5.70
C PRO A 133 -1.06 16.08 4.47
N ILE A 134 0.14 15.52 4.68
CA ILE A 134 0.92 14.88 3.61
C ILE A 134 0.13 13.72 2.99
N LEU A 135 -0.43 12.85 3.82
CA LEU A 135 -1.24 11.71 3.38
C LEU A 135 -2.45 12.18 2.56
N LYS A 136 -3.16 13.20 3.05
CA LYS A 136 -4.31 13.78 2.35
C LYS A 136 -3.91 14.38 0.99
N ASP A 137 -2.79 15.10 0.93
CA ASP A 137 -2.24 15.62 -0.33
C ASP A 137 -1.88 14.49 -1.29
N TRP A 138 -1.26 13.42 -0.80
CA TRP A 138 -0.90 12.25 -1.59
C TRP A 138 -2.13 11.55 -2.16
N ASP A 139 -3.14 11.31 -1.33
CA ASP A 139 -4.40 10.70 -1.76
C ASP A 139 -5.13 11.58 -2.78
N ASN A 140 -5.11 12.90 -2.61
CA ASN A 140 -5.71 13.82 -3.57
C ASN A 140 -4.98 13.82 -4.92
N LYS A 141 -3.64 13.78 -4.91
CA LYS A 141 -2.82 13.68 -6.14
C LYS A 141 -3.05 12.36 -6.86
N GLU A 142 -3.11 11.25 -6.12
CA GLU A 142 -3.41 9.93 -6.68
C GLU A 142 -4.81 9.91 -7.30
N LYS A 143 -5.82 10.45 -6.60
CA LYS A 143 -7.20 10.56 -7.13
C LYS A 143 -7.26 11.41 -8.38
N ALA A 144 -6.66 12.60 -8.38
CA ALA A 144 -6.64 13.48 -9.55
C ALA A 144 -5.98 12.79 -10.76
N LEU A 145 -4.89 12.05 -10.52
CA LEU A 145 -4.22 11.27 -11.55
C LEU A 145 -5.10 10.13 -12.08
N PHE A 146 -5.85 9.47 -11.20
CA PHE A 146 -6.78 8.41 -11.58
C PHE A 146 -7.96 8.96 -12.41
N GLU A 147 -8.49 10.11 -12.02
CA GLU A 147 -9.55 10.82 -12.75
C GLU A 147 -9.10 11.23 -14.16
N GLU A 148 -7.84 11.69 -14.32
CA GLU A 148 -7.27 12.02 -15.64
C GLU A 148 -7.24 10.82 -16.59
N VAL A 149 -6.88 9.63 -16.09
CA VAL A 149 -6.88 8.39 -16.88
C VAL A 149 -8.31 7.92 -17.16
N GLY A 150 -9.22 8.15 -16.22
CA GLY A 150 -10.60 7.74 -16.30
C GLY A 150 -10.85 6.29 -15.89
N TYR A 151 -12.12 5.97 -15.72
CA TYR A 151 -12.59 4.70 -15.17
C TYR A 151 -13.39 3.88 -16.18
N GLN A 152 -13.29 2.55 -16.06
CA GLN A 152 -14.14 1.59 -16.75
C GLN A 152 -15.48 1.47 -16.01
N THR A 153 -16.56 1.34 -16.76
CA THR A 153 -17.89 1.09 -16.21
C THR A 153 -18.12 -0.41 -16.06
N TRP A 154 -18.58 -0.85 -14.90
CA TRP A 154 -18.97 -2.24 -14.69
C TRP A 154 -20.15 -2.63 -15.57
N GLU A 155 -20.12 -3.83 -16.15
CA GLU A 155 -21.19 -4.33 -17.01
C GLU A 155 -22.17 -5.17 -16.18
N ILE A 156 -22.73 -4.59 -15.13
CA ILE A 156 -23.64 -5.28 -14.21
C ILE A 156 -25.03 -5.33 -14.85
N MET A 157 -25.59 -6.53 -14.99
CA MET A 157 -26.99 -6.66 -15.43
C MET A 157 -27.93 -6.21 -14.29
N PRO A 158 -29.07 -5.60 -14.63
CA PRO A 158 -30.08 -5.26 -13.62
C PRO A 158 -30.52 -6.52 -12.88
N PHE A 159 -30.62 -6.39 -11.58
CA PHE A 159 -31.01 -7.47 -10.68
C PHE A 159 -32.52 -7.71 -10.74
N PRO A 160 -33.02 -8.91 -10.38
CA PRO A 160 -34.45 -9.15 -10.26
C PRO A 160 -35.14 -8.15 -9.33
N GLU A 161 -36.39 -7.79 -9.64
CA GLU A 161 -37.18 -6.88 -8.80
C GLU A 161 -37.34 -7.44 -7.38
N ASN A 162 -37.02 -6.63 -6.36
CA ASN A 162 -37.11 -6.95 -4.93
C ASN A 162 -36.27 -8.15 -4.46
N PRO A 163 -34.93 -8.08 -4.52
CA PRO A 163 -34.09 -9.15 -4.01
C PRO A 163 -34.22 -9.28 -2.50
N LYS A 164 -34.22 -10.53 -2.01
CA LYS A 164 -34.22 -10.84 -0.58
C LYS A 164 -32.81 -11.26 -0.16
N PRO A 165 -32.33 -10.84 1.03
CA PRO A 165 -31.04 -11.26 1.54
C PRO A 165 -31.07 -12.76 1.83
N CYS A 166 -29.94 -13.44 1.62
CA CYS A 166 -29.78 -14.82 2.05
C CYS A 166 -29.98 -14.94 3.57
N LEU A 167 -30.91 -15.80 4.01
CA LEU A 167 -31.25 -15.94 5.44
C LEU A 167 -30.19 -16.71 6.25
N GLN A 168 -29.28 -17.40 5.57
CA GLN A 168 -28.19 -18.16 6.19
C GLN A 168 -27.03 -17.27 6.63
N ILE A 169 -27.09 -15.98 6.29
CA ILE A 169 -26.02 -15.02 6.44
C ILE A 169 -26.30 -14.14 7.68
N SER A 170 -25.55 -14.33 8.77
CA SER A 170 -25.41 -13.34 9.86
C SER A 170 -24.70 -12.05 9.40
N ALA A 171 -24.07 -12.13 8.23
CA ALA A 171 -23.14 -11.24 7.56
C ALA A 171 -23.71 -9.99 6.86
N PHE A 172 -25.05 -9.79 6.82
CA PHE A 172 -25.63 -8.56 6.24
C PHE A 172 -25.79 -7.46 7.28
N SER A 173 -24.81 -7.29 8.14
CA SER A 173 -24.78 -6.18 9.09
C SER A 173 -23.46 -5.42 8.93
N ARG A 174 -23.52 -4.09 8.89
CA ARG A 174 -22.34 -3.23 8.93
C ARG A 174 -22.33 -2.44 10.23
N LEU A 175 -21.12 -2.14 10.73
CA LEU A 175 -20.94 -1.15 11.78
C LEU A 175 -21.03 0.25 11.16
N THR A 176 -21.93 1.10 11.64
CA THR A 176 -22.02 2.50 11.23
C THR A 176 -20.89 3.31 11.87
N TYR A 177 -20.65 4.53 11.38
CA TYR A 177 -19.71 5.47 12.00
C TYR A 177 -20.05 5.80 13.46
N GLU A 178 -21.30 5.59 13.86
CA GLU A 178 -21.81 5.79 15.21
C GLU A 178 -21.61 4.56 16.10
N GLY A 179 -21.03 3.47 15.56
CA GLY A 179 -20.79 2.22 16.27
C GLY A 179 -22.00 1.29 16.35
N GLU A 180 -23.05 1.56 15.57
CA GLU A 180 -24.28 0.76 15.56
C GLU A 180 -24.26 -0.29 14.45
N MET A 181 -24.84 -1.47 14.70
CA MET A 181 -25.01 -2.49 13.67
C MET A 181 -26.27 -2.20 12.85
N SER A 182 -26.11 -2.01 11.54
CA SER A 182 -27.21 -1.75 10.60
C SER A 182 -27.24 -2.80 9.49
N PRO A 183 -28.43 -3.22 9.01
CA PRO A 183 -28.53 -4.19 7.93
C PRO A 183 -27.98 -3.62 6.62
N LEU A 184 -27.24 -4.44 5.87
CA LEU A 184 -26.72 -4.10 4.55
C LEU A 184 -27.81 -4.34 3.50
N SER A 185 -28.20 -3.29 2.77
CA SER A 185 -29.16 -3.43 1.67
C SER A 185 -28.47 -3.85 0.37
N TYR A 186 -29.25 -4.36 -0.58
CA TYR A 186 -28.78 -4.58 -1.96
C TYR A 186 -28.18 -3.30 -2.57
N GLN A 187 -28.83 -2.16 -2.37
CA GLN A 187 -28.37 -0.86 -2.87
C GLN A 187 -27.03 -0.45 -2.25
N ASP A 188 -26.78 -0.79 -0.99
CA ASP A 188 -25.48 -0.55 -0.35
C ASP A 188 -24.36 -1.35 -1.02
N ILE A 189 -24.61 -2.62 -1.37
CA ILE A 189 -23.64 -3.47 -2.09
C ILE A 189 -23.34 -2.90 -3.47
N VAL A 190 -24.38 -2.57 -4.25
CA VAL A 190 -24.22 -1.98 -5.58
C VAL A 190 -23.46 -0.66 -5.51
N SER A 191 -23.80 0.20 -4.55
CA SER A 191 -23.12 1.48 -4.34
C SER A 191 -21.62 1.27 -4.04
N GLN A 192 -21.27 0.33 -3.17
CA GLN A 192 -19.88 0.02 -2.84
C GLN A 192 -19.09 -0.58 -4.00
N VAL A 193 -19.70 -1.50 -4.76
CA VAL A 193 -19.09 -2.07 -5.96
C VAL A 193 -18.86 -0.99 -7.02
N ASN A 194 -19.83 -0.09 -7.23
CA ASN A 194 -19.69 1.02 -8.17
C ASN A 194 -18.67 2.07 -7.71
N ALA A 195 -18.56 2.33 -6.40
CA ALA A 195 -17.53 3.20 -5.84
C ALA A 195 -16.12 2.63 -6.06
N SER A 196 -15.98 1.32 -6.17
CA SER A 196 -14.74 0.64 -6.52
C SER A 196 -14.58 0.59 -8.03
N SER A 197 -13.95 1.61 -8.62
CA SER A 197 -13.80 1.72 -10.08
C SER A 197 -12.40 1.34 -10.58
N LEU A 198 -12.35 0.57 -11.66
CA LEU A 198 -11.10 0.16 -12.32
C LEU A 198 -10.68 1.19 -13.38
N LEU A 199 -9.39 1.50 -13.50
CA LEU A 199 -8.90 2.47 -14.49
C LEU A 199 -8.96 1.94 -15.93
N THR A 200 -9.17 2.83 -16.90
CA THR A 200 -9.21 2.50 -18.35
C THR A 200 -7.89 1.94 -18.88
N CYS A 201 -6.77 2.27 -18.23
CA CYS A 201 -5.45 1.77 -18.59
C CYS A 201 -5.23 0.29 -18.23
N VAL A 202 -6.11 -0.29 -17.41
CA VAL A 202 -6.06 -1.71 -17.02
C VAL A 202 -6.53 -2.58 -18.20
N PRO A 203 -5.75 -3.59 -18.63
CA PRO A 203 -6.09 -4.43 -19.77
C PRO A 203 -7.43 -5.15 -19.67
N LYS A 204 -8.05 -5.36 -20.84
CA LYS A 204 -9.36 -6.00 -20.98
C LYS A 204 -9.46 -7.36 -20.29
N ASN A 205 -8.44 -8.20 -20.39
CA ASN A 205 -8.44 -9.52 -19.75
C ASN A 205 -8.49 -9.45 -18.22
N VAL A 206 -7.90 -8.41 -17.61
CA VAL A 206 -7.98 -8.17 -16.16
C VAL A 206 -9.36 -7.62 -15.80
N PHE A 207 -9.86 -6.66 -16.58
CA PHE A 207 -11.21 -6.11 -16.43
C PHE A 207 -12.28 -7.20 -16.50
N GLU A 208 -12.23 -8.10 -17.48
CA GLU A 208 -13.21 -9.18 -17.64
C GLU A 208 -13.30 -10.08 -16.40
N VAL A 209 -12.16 -10.35 -15.73
CA VAL A 209 -12.12 -11.15 -14.50
C VAL A 209 -12.69 -10.36 -13.32
N LEU A 210 -12.33 -9.07 -13.18
CA LEU A 210 -12.90 -8.21 -12.14
C LEU A 210 -14.39 -7.94 -12.33
N ASN A 211 -14.86 -7.77 -13.56
CA ASN A 211 -16.27 -7.57 -13.88
C ASN A 211 -17.10 -8.80 -13.50
N ARG A 212 -16.55 -10.02 -13.66
CA ARG A 212 -17.16 -11.24 -13.11
C ARG A 212 -17.20 -11.22 -11.58
N SER A 213 -16.11 -10.80 -10.94
CA SER A 213 -16.07 -10.63 -9.49
C SER A 213 -17.11 -9.62 -9.00
N ALA A 214 -17.24 -8.46 -9.65
CA ALA A 214 -18.20 -7.42 -9.33
C ALA A 214 -19.64 -7.95 -9.38
N LYS A 215 -19.97 -8.72 -10.43
CA LYS A 215 -21.25 -9.41 -10.55
C LYS A 215 -21.45 -10.37 -9.39
N LEU A 216 -20.50 -11.27 -9.13
CA LEU A 216 -20.59 -12.25 -8.04
C LEU A 216 -20.74 -11.57 -6.66
N CYS A 217 -20.05 -10.45 -6.42
CA CYS A 217 -20.18 -9.69 -5.19
C CYS A 217 -21.60 -9.15 -4.99
N ILE A 218 -22.22 -8.63 -6.06
CA ILE A 218 -23.61 -8.15 -6.04
C ILE A 218 -24.59 -9.32 -5.83
N TRP A 219 -24.38 -10.43 -6.54
CA TRP A 219 -25.18 -11.65 -6.39
C TRP A 219 -25.01 -12.33 -5.03
N GLY A 220 -23.89 -12.06 -4.33
CA GLY A 220 -23.64 -12.41 -2.94
C GLY A 220 -24.76 -12.02 -1.98
N TYR A 221 -25.53 -10.98 -2.33
CA TYR A 221 -26.71 -10.59 -1.55
C TYR A 221 -27.75 -11.72 -1.40
N GLN A 222 -27.93 -12.54 -2.43
CA GLN A 222 -28.93 -13.61 -2.42
C GLN A 222 -28.37 -14.95 -1.94
N ASP A 223 -27.07 -15.17 -2.08
CA ASP A 223 -26.40 -16.42 -1.72
C ASP A 223 -24.93 -16.16 -1.37
N TRP A 224 -24.50 -16.57 -0.18
CA TRP A 224 -23.16 -16.26 0.33
C TRP A 224 -22.06 -16.90 -0.50
N GLU A 225 -22.35 -18.03 -1.17
CA GLU A 225 -21.36 -18.73 -2.00
C GLU A 225 -20.82 -17.82 -3.12
N PHE A 226 -21.64 -16.87 -3.59
CA PHE A 226 -21.20 -15.88 -4.58
C PHE A 226 -20.21 -14.86 -4.00
N PHE A 227 -20.24 -14.55 -2.69
CA PHE A 227 -19.16 -13.77 -2.07
C PHE A 227 -17.84 -14.53 -2.10
N THR A 228 -17.87 -15.83 -1.84
CA THR A 228 -16.69 -16.70 -1.87
C THR A 228 -16.09 -16.75 -3.27
N MET A 229 -16.95 -16.93 -4.27
CA MET A 229 -16.53 -16.86 -5.66
C MET A 229 -16.01 -15.46 -6.01
N SER A 230 -16.63 -14.39 -5.53
CA SER A 230 -16.15 -13.02 -5.75
C SER A 230 -14.72 -12.83 -5.22
N GLU A 231 -14.44 -13.22 -3.98
CA GLU A 231 -13.09 -13.12 -3.41
C GLU A 231 -12.05 -13.90 -4.24
N HIS A 232 -12.43 -15.09 -4.71
CA HIS A 232 -11.60 -15.91 -5.58
C HIS A 232 -11.30 -15.20 -6.91
N TYR A 233 -12.32 -14.67 -7.59
CA TYR A 233 -12.18 -13.97 -8.86
C TYR A 233 -11.42 -12.65 -8.73
N SER A 234 -11.65 -11.89 -7.66
CA SER A 234 -10.86 -10.72 -7.29
C SER A 234 -9.38 -11.08 -7.21
N THR A 235 -9.03 -12.10 -6.43
CA THR A 235 -7.63 -12.52 -6.29
C THR A 235 -7.04 -13.06 -7.61
N MET A 236 -7.83 -13.76 -8.43
CA MET A 236 -7.38 -14.17 -9.76
C MET A 236 -7.09 -12.99 -10.68
N SER A 237 -7.81 -11.88 -10.54
CA SER A 237 -7.62 -10.69 -11.37
C SER A 237 -6.28 -10.01 -11.11
N ILE A 238 -5.87 -9.87 -9.85
CA ILE A 238 -4.56 -9.30 -9.51
C ILE A 238 -3.44 -10.24 -9.98
N GLU A 239 -3.61 -11.57 -9.86
CA GLU A 239 -2.67 -12.54 -10.41
C GLU A 239 -2.54 -12.41 -11.93
N THR A 240 -3.67 -12.23 -12.63
CA THR A 240 -3.72 -11.99 -14.07
C THR A 240 -3.04 -10.67 -14.44
N SER A 241 -3.26 -9.62 -13.65
CA SER A 241 -2.64 -8.31 -13.80
C SER A 241 -1.11 -8.42 -13.69
N MET A 242 -0.60 -9.06 -12.63
CA MET A 242 0.83 -9.27 -12.43
C MET A 242 1.48 -10.08 -13.57
N LYS A 243 0.84 -11.16 -14.02
CA LYS A 243 1.30 -11.95 -15.17
C LYS A 243 1.34 -11.13 -16.45
N THR A 244 0.33 -10.28 -16.66
CA THR A 244 0.26 -9.40 -17.84
C THR A 244 1.38 -8.37 -17.81
N LEU A 245 1.62 -7.75 -16.65
CA LEU A 245 2.74 -6.82 -16.45
C LEU A 245 4.08 -7.50 -16.73
N TYR A 246 4.30 -8.70 -16.19
CA TYR A 246 5.53 -9.46 -16.43
C TYR A 246 5.80 -9.67 -17.93
N VAL A 247 4.77 -10.00 -18.73
CA VAL A 247 4.93 -10.11 -20.18
C VAL A 247 5.25 -8.77 -20.83
N LYS A 248 4.56 -7.69 -20.41
CA LYS A 248 4.81 -6.34 -20.93
C LYS A 248 6.18 -5.77 -20.58
N MET A 249 6.87 -6.32 -19.57
CA MET A 249 8.24 -5.91 -19.22
C MET A 249 9.29 -6.35 -20.26
N PHE A 250 8.98 -7.30 -21.13
CA PHE A 250 9.88 -7.73 -22.17
C PHE A 250 9.74 -6.84 -23.42
N LYS A 251 10.87 -6.50 -24.05
CA LYS A 251 10.88 -5.75 -25.30
C LYS A 251 10.12 -6.49 -26.41
N THR A 252 9.39 -5.75 -27.24
CA THR A 252 8.84 -6.28 -28.49
C THR A 252 9.81 -5.96 -29.64
N PRO A 253 10.00 -6.87 -30.62
CA PRO A 253 9.45 -8.22 -30.69
C PRO A 253 10.06 -9.17 -29.65
N LEU A 254 9.27 -10.14 -29.17
CA LEU A 254 9.76 -11.17 -28.27
C LEU A 254 10.60 -12.20 -29.03
N ILE A 255 11.79 -12.47 -28.50
CA ILE A 255 12.68 -13.55 -28.89
C ILE A 255 12.60 -14.62 -27.81
N ILE A 256 12.06 -15.79 -28.14
CA ILE A 256 11.85 -16.88 -27.20
C ILE A 256 12.84 -18.00 -27.52
N VAL A 257 13.68 -18.35 -26.55
CA VAL A 257 14.57 -19.51 -26.62
C VAL A 257 13.90 -20.69 -25.93
N LEU A 258 13.69 -21.75 -26.69
CA LEU A 258 13.14 -23.01 -26.20
C LEU A 258 14.26 -24.03 -26.10
N GLU A 259 14.31 -24.78 -25.00
CA GLU A 259 15.28 -25.86 -24.80
C GLU A 259 14.57 -27.20 -24.62
N ASN A 260 15.09 -28.24 -25.26
CA ASN A 260 14.75 -29.62 -24.94
C ASN A 260 15.64 -30.09 -23.78
N PRO A 261 15.08 -30.44 -22.59
CA PRO A 261 15.88 -30.73 -21.41
C PRO A 261 16.70 -32.00 -21.53
N LYS A 262 16.30 -32.94 -22.40
CA LYS A 262 16.99 -34.22 -22.61
C LYS A 262 18.17 -34.07 -23.54
N THR A 263 17.97 -33.36 -24.66
CA THR A 263 18.98 -33.25 -25.72
C THR A 263 19.81 -31.98 -25.62
N LYS A 264 19.40 -31.02 -24.78
CA LYS A 264 19.96 -29.65 -24.70
C LYS A 264 19.90 -28.89 -26.01
N LYS A 265 19.12 -29.38 -26.99
CA LYS A 265 18.87 -28.69 -28.24
C LYS A 265 18.06 -27.43 -27.96
N GLN A 266 18.43 -26.33 -28.62
CA GLN A 266 17.73 -25.06 -28.53
C GLN A 266 17.06 -24.69 -29.86
N ILE A 267 15.89 -24.07 -29.76
CA ILE A 267 15.15 -23.47 -30.88
C ILE A 267 14.86 -22.02 -30.51
N ILE A 268 15.21 -21.10 -31.40
CA ILE A 268 14.90 -19.68 -31.25
C ILE A 268 13.66 -19.38 -32.10
N LYS A 269 12.67 -18.73 -31.48
CA LYS A 269 11.48 -18.21 -32.15
C LYS A 269 11.47 -16.69 -32.02
N GLU A 270 11.42 -16.00 -33.14
CA GLU A 270 11.42 -14.52 -33.20
C GLU A 270 10.04 -13.99 -33.59
N LYS A 271 9.73 -12.75 -33.17
CA LYS A 271 8.55 -11.98 -33.59
C LYS A 271 7.21 -12.65 -33.32
N ILE A 272 7.10 -13.28 -32.15
CA ILE A 272 5.81 -13.78 -31.70
C ILE A 272 5.03 -12.60 -31.11
N ASP A 273 3.84 -12.35 -31.67
CA ASP A 273 2.87 -11.47 -31.06
C ASP A 273 2.24 -12.20 -29.87
N VAL A 274 2.80 -11.97 -28.69
CA VAL A 274 2.32 -12.56 -27.44
C VAL A 274 1.59 -11.47 -26.68
N ASN A 275 0.29 -11.67 -26.49
CA ASN A 275 -0.54 -10.75 -25.73
C ASN A 275 -0.69 -11.18 -24.27
N THR A 276 -0.49 -12.47 -23.97
CA THR A 276 -0.67 -13.03 -22.63
C THR A 276 0.46 -13.96 -22.20
N TYR A 277 0.62 -14.12 -20.89
CA TYR A 277 1.53 -15.12 -20.30
C TYR A 277 1.20 -16.55 -20.76
N GLY A 278 -0.10 -16.80 -21.01
CA GLY A 278 -0.60 -18.07 -21.53
C GLY A 278 -0.01 -18.39 -22.90
N ASP A 279 0.06 -17.42 -23.79
CA ASP A 279 0.52 -17.60 -25.17
C ASP A 279 1.98 -18.10 -25.21
N ILE A 280 2.86 -17.54 -24.37
CA ILE A 280 4.25 -18.01 -24.21
C ILE A 280 4.30 -19.49 -23.80
N SER A 281 3.40 -19.87 -22.87
CA SER A 281 3.34 -21.24 -22.36
C SER A 281 2.72 -22.22 -23.35
N VAL A 282 1.72 -21.77 -24.13
CA VAL A 282 1.07 -22.56 -25.19
C VAL A 282 2.06 -22.84 -26.31
N LEU A 283 2.94 -21.91 -26.66
CA LEU A 283 3.98 -22.11 -27.65
C LEU A 283 4.92 -23.28 -27.33
N ALA A 284 5.41 -23.36 -26.10
CA ALA A 284 6.25 -24.49 -25.67
C ALA A 284 5.49 -25.82 -25.72
N LYS A 285 4.21 -25.83 -25.32
CA LYS A 285 3.36 -27.03 -25.39
C LYS A 285 3.06 -27.46 -26.82
N TRP A 286 2.75 -26.52 -27.71
CA TRP A 286 2.40 -26.78 -29.09
C TRP A 286 3.57 -27.39 -29.86
N LEU A 287 4.76 -26.80 -29.72
CA LEU A 287 5.99 -27.38 -30.28
C LEU A 287 6.29 -28.77 -29.71
N GLY A 288 6.03 -28.97 -28.41
CA GLY A 288 6.17 -30.29 -27.82
C GLY A 288 5.19 -31.34 -28.35
N TRP A 289 3.97 -30.93 -28.68
CA TRP A 289 2.97 -31.79 -29.32
C TRP A 289 3.33 -32.11 -30.77
N GLU A 290 3.77 -31.11 -31.55
CA GLU A 290 4.17 -31.31 -32.95
C GLU A 290 5.39 -32.23 -33.09
N THR A 291 6.41 -32.04 -32.27
CA THR A 291 7.64 -32.83 -32.38
C THR A 291 7.60 -34.13 -31.56
N LYS A 292 6.55 -34.35 -30.75
CA LYS A 292 6.51 -35.39 -29.69
C LYS A 292 7.71 -35.31 -28.73
N GLU A 293 8.30 -34.12 -28.58
CA GLU A 293 9.42 -33.88 -27.66
C GLU A 293 8.96 -32.96 -26.53
N TYR A 294 9.67 -32.95 -25.41
CA TYR A 294 9.38 -32.00 -24.35
C TYR A 294 10.24 -30.75 -24.56
N TRP A 295 9.61 -29.60 -24.78
CA TRP A 295 10.26 -28.29 -24.88
C TRP A 295 9.81 -27.40 -23.72
N TYR A 296 10.72 -26.59 -23.20
CA TYR A 296 10.40 -25.54 -22.22
C TYR A 296 11.03 -24.22 -22.63
N VAL A 297 10.42 -23.12 -22.17
CA VAL A 297 10.96 -21.78 -22.37
C VAL A 297 12.14 -21.56 -21.44
N GLU A 298 13.32 -21.37 -22.02
CA GLU A 298 14.57 -21.10 -21.30
C GLU A 298 14.69 -19.61 -21.01
N SER A 299 14.62 -18.79 -22.06
CA SER A 299 14.69 -17.33 -21.94
C SER A 299 13.76 -16.62 -22.90
N VAL A 300 13.41 -15.38 -22.53
CA VAL A 300 12.70 -14.41 -23.37
C VAL A 300 13.55 -13.14 -23.42
N ASN A 301 13.93 -12.73 -24.63
CA ASN A 301 14.86 -11.63 -24.90
C ASN A 301 16.18 -11.73 -24.11
N GLY A 302 16.74 -12.94 -24.04
CA GLY A 302 18.00 -13.22 -23.34
C GLY A 302 17.91 -13.14 -21.81
N LYS A 303 16.71 -12.96 -21.24
CA LYS A 303 16.47 -13.03 -19.80
C LYS A 303 15.84 -14.37 -19.44
N PRO A 304 16.26 -15.03 -18.33
CA PRO A 304 15.63 -16.25 -17.87
C PRO A 304 14.12 -16.07 -17.74
N PHE A 305 13.36 -16.95 -18.38
CA PHE A 305 11.91 -16.96 -18.23
C PHE A 305 11.56 -17.71 -16.96
N LEU A 306 10.75 -17.12 -16.08
CA LEU A 306 10.23 -17.82 -14.90
C LEU A 306 9.57 -19.14 -15.34
N LYS A 307 10.17 -20.26 -14.94
CA LYS A 307 9.77 -21.59 -15.44
C LYS A 307 8.38 -21.94 -14.94
N LEU A 308 7.72 -22.87 -15.64
CA LEU A 308 6.40 -23.41 -15.26
C LEU A 308 6.33 -24.00 -13.83
N LYS A 309 7.48 -24.45 -13.28
CA LYS A 309 7.63 -24.94 -11.90
C LYS A 309 7.81 -23.82 -10.88
N ASP A 310 8.31 -22.66 -11.31
CA ASP A 310 8.57 -21.46 -10.50
C ASP A 310 7.41 -20.45 -10.65
N ARG A 311 6.18 -20.99 -10.74
CA ARG A 311 4.91 -20.25 -10.86
C ARG A 311 4.26 -19.99 -9.51
N SER A 312 5.00 -20.06 -8.41
CA SER A 312 4.38 -19.67 -7.15
C SER A 312 3.98 -18.20 -7.30
N LYS A 313 2.80 -17.83 -6.80
CA LYS A 313 2.36 -16.42 -6.75
C LYS A 313 3.48 -15.54 -6.15
N ASN A 314 4.26 -16.12 -5.24
CA ASN A 314 5.41 -15.53 -4.57
C ASN A 314 6.57 -15.21 -5.53
N ASP A 315 6.86 -16.04 -6.54
CA ASP A 315 7.96 -15.77 -7.49
C ASP A 315 7.68 -14.53 -8.34
N ILE A 316 6.43 -14.39 -8.81
CA ILE A 316 5.98 -13.20 -9.56
C ILE A 316 5.96 -11.97 -8.64
N LEU A 317 5.47 -12.11 -7.40
CA LEU A 317 5.50 -11.06 -6.40
C LEU A 317 6.92 -10.54 -6.13
N HIS A 318 7.86 -11.44 -5.82
CA HIS A 318 9.25 -11.10 -5.57
C HIS A 318 9.91 -10.46 -6.79
N LEU A 319 9.55 -10.90 -8.00
CA LEU A 319 10.05 -10.28 -9.22
C LEU A 319 9.54 -8.84 -9.39
N LEU A 320 8.23 -8.62 -9.24
CA LEU A 320 7.64 -7.28 -9.32
C LEU A 320 8.17 -6.35 -8.22
N ALA A 321 8.46 -6.89 -7.04
CA ALA A 321 9.12 -6.15 -5.95
C ALA A 321 10.56 -5.79 -6.30
N LYS A 322 11.34 -6.74 -6.83
CA LYS A 322 12.72 -6.52 -7.29
C LYS A 322 12.82 -5.41 -8.33
N TYR A 323 11.81 -5.28 -9.19
CA TYR A 323 11.76 -4.23 -10.20
C TYR A 323 11.16 -2.90 -9.70
N ASN A 324 10.80 -2.78 -8.43
CA ASN A 324 10.06 -1.65 -7.87
C ASN A 324 8.79 -1.38 -8.69
N ILE A 325 7.96 -2.39 -8.93
CA ILE A 325 6.59 -2.23 -9.42
C ILE A 325 5.63 -2.35 -8.24
N LEU A 326 5.87 -3.36 -7.40
CA LEU A 326 5.30 -3.50 -6.07
C LEU A 326 6.31 -3.03 -5.02
N SER A 327 5.82 -2.49 -3.93
CA SER A 327 6.63 -2.27 -2.73
C SER A 327 6.72 -3.53 -1.87
N PRO A 328 7.65 -3.59 -0.90
CA PRO A 328 7.74 -4.70 0.04
C PRO A 328 6.45 -4.97 0.84
N GLY A 329 5.73 -3.93 1.25
CA GLY A 329 4.49 -4.18 2.00
C GLY A 329 3.30 -4.46 1.09
N GLU A 330 3.27 -4.04 -0.19
CA GLU A 330 2.21 -4.50 -1.09
C GLU A 330 2.39 -5.98 -1.44
N VAL A 331 3.64 -6.47 -1.44
CA VAL A 331 3.90 -7.91 -1.45
C VAL A 331 3.29 -8.58 -0.23
N ASN A 332 3.42 -7.98 0.96
CA ASN A 332 2.80 -8.50 2.17
C ASN A 332 1.26 -8.44 2.11
N ASP A 333 0.70 -7.33 1.65
CA ASP A 333 -0.74 -7.11 1.49
C ASP A 333 -1.35 -8.16 0.53
N LEU A 334 -0.58 -8.61 -0.47
CA LEU A 334 -1.01 -9.64 -1.42
C LEU A 334 -0.85 -11.08 -0.90
N ASN A 335 -0.06 -11.32 0.16
CA ASN A 335 0.07 -12.67 0.72
C ASN A 335 -1.26 -13.18 1.28
N TYR A 336 -2.00 -12.35 2.01
CA TYR A 336 -3.28 -12.75 2.60
C TYR A 336 -4.34 -13.13 1.55
N PRO A 337 -4.64 -12.29 0.53
CA PRO A 337 -5.53 -12.68 -0.57
C PRO A 337 -5.09 -13.96 -1.27
N PHE A 338 -3.78 -14.16 -1.48
CA PHE A 338 -3.28 -15.36 -2.13
C PHE A 338 -3.42 -16.64 -1.32
N LEU A 339 -3.30 -16.56 0.01
CA LEU A 339 -3.61 -17.64 0.93
C LEU A 339 -5.12 -17.92 0.91
N ARG A 340 -5.96 -16.89 1.12
CA ARG A 340 -7.43 -16.97 1.02
C ARG A 340 -7.86 -17.65 -0.27
N ARG A 341 -7.32 -17.26 -1.43
CA ARG A 341 -7.69 -17.90 -2.71
C ARG A 341 -7.48 -19.42 -2.73
N ASN A 342 -6.42 -19.92 -2.08
CA ASN A 342 -6.18 -21.36 -2.01
C ASN A 342 -7.22 -22.02 -1.10
N ASP A 343 -7.51 -21.42 0.05
CA ASP A 343 -8.47 -21.94 1.02
C ASP A 343 -9.90 -21.94 0.43
N LEU A 344 -10.30 -20.84 -0.22
CA LEU A 344 -11.61 -20.68 -0.88
C LEU A 344 -11.79 -21.57 -2.11
N SER A 345 -10.74 -22.26 -2.56
CA SER A 345 -10.86 -23.27 -3.63
C SER A 345 -11.28 -24.66 -3.12
N HIS A 346 -11.41 -24.81 -1.80
CA HIS A 346 -11.90 -26.01 -1.13
C HIS A 346 -13.21 -25.72 -0.37
N PRO A 347 -14.22 -26.61 -0.42
CA PRO A 347 -15.50 -26.42 0.28
C PRO A 347 -15.36 -26.17 1.78
N ASP A 348 -14.32 -26.72 2.42
CA ASP A 348 -14.10 -26.58 3.87
C ASP A 348 -13.57 -25.18 4.26
N GLY A 349 -13.09 -24.39 3.30
CA GLY A 349 -12.52 -23.05 3.49
C GLY A 349 -13.44 -21.91 3.05
N THR A 350 -14.69 -22.20 2.68
CA THR A 350 -15.60 -21.22 2.06
C THR A 350 -16.36 -20.33 3.05
N ASP A 351 -16.23 -20.54 4.37
CA ASP A 351 -17.00 -19.83 5.39
C ASP A 351 -16.70 -18.31 5.40
N ILE A 352 -17.49 -17.56 4.63
CA ILE A 352 -17.51 -16.09 4.69
C ILE A 352 -18.50 -15.68 5.76
N GLN A 353 -17.94 -15.20 6.88
CA GLN A 353 -18.73 -14.80 8.05
C GLN A 353 -19.32 -13.40 7.93
N LEU A 354 -18.70 -12.51 7.12
CA LEU A 354 -19.07 -11.11 6.94
C LEU A 354 -19.09 -10.73 5.45
N ALA A 355 -20.23 -10.26 4.93
CA ALA A 355 -20.34 -9.80 3.53
C ALA A 355 -19.41 -8.59 3.26
N PHE A 356 -19.14 -7.82 4.33
CA PHE A 356 -18.21 -6.71 4.33
C PHE A 356 -16.78 -7.14 3.97
N ASP A 357 -16.32 -8.32 4.39
CA ASP A 357 -14.96 -8.80 4.10
C ASP A 357 -14.75 -8.97 2.58
N SER A 358 -15.75 -9.52 1.90
CA SER A 358 -15.72 -9.70 0.44
C SER A 358 -15.71 -8.36 -0.31
N LEU A 359 -16.53 -7.40 0.16
CA LEU A 359 -16.58 -6.04 -0.40
C LEU A 359 -15.26 -5.29 -0.18
N GLN A 360 -14.68 -5.40 1.01
CA GLN A 360 -13.41 -4.80 1.34
C GLN A 360 -12.29 -5.39 0.48
N LEU A 361 -12.21 -6.72 0.38
CA LEU A 361 -11.20 -7.39 -0.44
C LEU A 361 -11.33 -6.97 -1.92
N PHE A 362 -12.55 -6.93 -2.45
CA PHE A 362 -12.81 -6.46 -3.82
C PHE A 362 -12.27 -5.04 -4.05
N ALA A 363 -12.60 -4.11 -3.15
CA ALA A 363 -12.12 -2.72 -3.22
C ALA A 363 -10.59 -2.60 -3.07
N GLU A 364 -9.99 -3.40 -2.20
CA GLU A 364 -8.55 -3.46 -1.99
C GLU A 364 -7.83 -3.97 -3.24
N ILE A 365 -8.31 -5.06 -3.84
CA ILE A 365 -7.77 -5.62 -5.08
C ILE A 365 -7.87 -4.63 -6.24
N ILE A 366 -8.98 -3.90 -6.37
CA ILE A 366 -9.13 -2.86 -7.39
C ILE A 366 -8.11 -1.74 -7.16
N THR A 367 -7.97 -1.27 -5.92
CA THR A 367 -7.00 -0.23 -5.58
C THR A 367 -5.57 -0.66 -5.93
N LEU A 368 -5.19 -1.89 -5.54
CA LEU A 368 -3.87 -2.46 -5.84
C LEU A 368 -3.66 -2.62 -7.35
N THR A 369 -4.68 -3.06 -8.08
CA THR A 369 -4.62 -3.20 -9.54
C THR A 369 -4.43 -1.83 -10.22
N ASN A 370 -5.18 -0.81 -9.81
CA ASN A 370 -5.03 0.55 -10.31
C ASN A 370 -3.62 1.08 -10.05
N ARG A 371 -3.12 0.97 -8.81
CA ARG A 371 -1.77 1.40 -8.45
C ARG A 371 -0.68 0.69 -9.24
N LEU A 372 -0.80 -0.63 -9.41
CA LEU A 372 0.12 -1.45 -10.22
C LEU A 372 0.25 -0.91 -11.64
N TRP A 373 -0.87 -0.72 -12.33
CA TRP A 373 -0.88 -0.23 -13.71
C TRP A 373 -0.42 1.21 -13.82
N MET A 374 -0.82 2.06 -12.88
CA MET A 374 -0.41 3.47 -12.89
C MET A 374 1.09 3.64 -12.63
N ARG A 375 1.69 2.82 -11.77
CA ARG A 375 3.14 2.83 -11.58
C ARG A 375 3.90 2.28 -12.76
N PHE A 376 3.33 1.29 -13.45
CA PHE A 376 3.93 0.75 -14.66
C PHE A 376 3.84 1.73 -15.84
N LEU A 377 2.76 2.50 -15.98
CA LEU A 377 2.59 3.40 -17.12
C LEU A 377 3.10 4.83 -16.86
N TYR A 378 2.97 5.29 -15.61
CA TYR A 378 3.29 6.64 -15.18
C TYR A 378 4.18 6.65 -13.93
N PRO A 379 5.36 5.99 -13.96
CA PRO A 379 6.23 5.80 -12.80
C PRO A 379 6.67 7.12 -12.14
N ASP A 380 6.83 8.18 -12.93
CA ASP A 380 7.26 9.51 -12.46
C ASP A 380 6.12 10.33 -11.83
N ARG A 381 4.86 9.86 -11.94
CA ARG A 381 3.66 10.57 -11.46
C ARG A 381 3.03 9.92 -10.23
N MET A 382 3.36 8.66 -9.95
CA MET A 382 2.86 7.93 -8.79
C MET A 382 3.74 8.15 -7.57
N ILE A 383 3.10 8.22 -6.40
CA ILE A 383 3.79 8.29 -5.12
C ILE A 383 4.23 6.88 -4.74
N TRP A 384 5.54 6.72 -4.55
CA TRP A 384 6.14 5.46 -4.17
C TRP A 384 6.17 5.33 -2.66
N GLU A 385 5.86 4.17 -2.11
CA GLU A 385 6.11 3.93 -0.68
C GLU A 385 7.61 4.03 -0.36
N ASN A 386 8.45 3.91 -1.37
CA ASN A 386 9.85 4.28 -1.32
C ASN A 386 10.13 5.54 -2.14
N ILE A 387 9.58 6.69 -1.73
CA ILE A 387 9.88 8.04 -2.29
C ILE A 387 11.40 8.31 -2.38
N TRP A 388 12.20 7.52 -1.66
CA TRP A 388 13.65 7.54 -1.60
C TRP A 388 14.38 6.80 -2.72
N TYR A 389 13.74 5.84 -3.41
CA TYR A 389 14.34 5.19 -4.58
C TYR A 389 14.04 6.00 -5.84
N LYS A 390 15.11 6.43 -6.51
CA LYS A 390 15.11 6.95 -7.88
C LYS A 390 14.28 6.03 -8.79
N LYS A 391 13.73 6.60 -9.87
CA LYS A 391 12.95 5.95 -10.96
C LYS A 391 13.02 4.42 -10.98
N PRO A 392 11.88 3.71 -11.07
CA PRO A 392 11.85 2.25 -11.02
C PRO A 392 12.87 1.61 -11.96
N HIS A 393 13.61 0.61 -11.49
CA HIS A 393 14.69 -0.01 -12.26
C HIS A 393 14.22 -0.56 -13.61
N TRP A 394 12.95 -0.92 -13.76
CA TRP A 394 12.40 -1.37 -15.04
C TRP A 394 12.31 -0.25 -16.10
N THR A 395 12.21 1.02 -15.71
CA THR A 395 12.23 2.14 -16.67
C THR A 395 13.56 2.26 -17.42
N GLN A 396 14.64 1.72 -16.83
CA GLN A 396 15.95 1.60 -17.47
C GLN A 396 16.03 0.38 -18.41
N LEU A 397 15.10 -0.57 -18.28
CA LEU A 397 14.99 -1.72 -19.18
C LEU A 397 14.25 -1.38 -20.48
N SER A 398 13.34 -0.40 -20.41
CA SER A 398 12.52 0.10 -21.51
C SER A 398 12.89 1.53 -21.87
N HIS A 399 14.10 1.75 -22.40
CA HIS A 399 14.24 2.89 -23.29
C HIS A 399 13.51 2.53 -24.59
N THR A 400 12.60 3.43 -24.99
CA THR A 400 11.61 3.42 -26.08
C THR A 400 10.35 2.57 -25.86
N ILE A 401 9.27 3.22 -25.39
CA ILE A 401 7.92 3.02 -25.92
C ILE A 401 7.82 3.86 -27.19
#